data_AF-A0A1J4J0U4-F1
#
_entry.id   AF-A0A1J4J0U4-F1
#
_cell.length_a   1.000
_cell.length_b   1.000
_cell.length_c   1.000
_cell.angle_alpha   90.00
_cell.angle_beta   90.00
_cell.angle_gamma   90.00
#
_symmetry.space_group_name_H-M   'P 1'
#
loop_
_entity.id
_entity.type
_entity.pdbx_description
1 polymer ?
#
loop_
_entity_poly.entity_id
_entity_poly.type
_entity_poly.pdbx_seq_one_letter_code
_entity_poly.pdbx_strand_id
1 'polypeptide(L)'
;MDFLNSFIESTQHDVIEEVQQLVAEKGIKEQVLKEAQELAQQQAMHIMNPNSPEPPTFPGLDLNDEDRDEFLLVLDYLESIGLKFTPTVLRYESQNPDISTNREDLCKRLNLRSYDRTPLLVQLIDERLKALEANE
;
A
#
# COMPACT_ATOMS: atom_id res chain seq x y z
N MET A 1 30.73 -3.73 1.51
CA MET A 1 29.51 -3.62 0.68
C MET A 1 28.98 -5.00 0.37
N ASP A 2 29.80 -5.94 -0.10
CA ASP A 2 29.37 -7.31 -0.46
C ASP A 2 28.74 -8.10 0.69
N PHE A 3 29.28 -8.01 1.91
CA PHE A 3 28.70 -8.71 3.08
C PHE A 3 27.30 -8.21 3.47
N LEU A 4 27.04 -6.90 3.36
CA LEU A 4 25.73 -6.34 3.66
C LEU A 4 24.73 -6.69 2.55
N ASN A 5 25.16 -6.69 1.30
CA ASN A 5 24.32 -7.11 0.17
C ASN A 5 24.01 -8.62 0.27
N SER A 6 24.99 -9.48 0.57
CA SER A 6 24.76 -10.92 0.73
C SER A 6 23.88 -11.25 1.92
N PHE A 7 24.02 -10.51 3.03
CA PHE A 7 23.15 -10.65 4.21
C PHE A 7 21.72 -10.19 3.90
N ILE A 8 21.55 -9.05 3.23
CA ILE A 8 20.24 -8.54 2.81
C ILE A 8 19.58 -9.49 1.81
N GLU A 9 20.33 -10.10 0.90
CA GLU A 9 19.82 -11.10 -0.05
C GLU A 9 19.43 -12.42 0.64
N SER A 10 20.24 -12.91 1.59
CA SER A 10 19.92 -14.14 2.32
C SER A 10 18.64 -13.99 3.15
N THR A 11 18.51 -12.91 3.92
CA THR A 11 17.31 -12.70 4.75
C THR A 11 16.06 -12.47 3.90
N GLN A 12 16.21 -11.92 2.70
CA GLN A 12 15.10 -11.80 1.75
C GLN A 12 14.67 -13.15 1.18
N HIS A 13 15.63 -14.02 0.90
CA HIS A 13 15.34 -15.36 0.41
C HIS A 13 14.58 -16.16 1.46
N ASP A 14 15.04 -16.14 2.70
CA ASP A 14 14.42 -16.86 3.82
C ASP A 14 12.96 -16.41 4.05
N VAL A 15 12.69 -15.09 4.02
CA VAL A 15 11.32 -14.56 4.17
C VAL A 15 10.41 -14.97 3.01
N ILE A 16 10.92 -14.96 1.77
CA ILE A 16 10.14 -15.38 0.60
C ILE A 16 9.83 -16.87 0.67
N GLU A 17 10.79 -17.68 1.10
CA GLU A 17 10.65 -19.13 1.22
C GLU A 17 9.64 -19.50 2.32
N GLU A 18 9.71 -18.85 3.49
CA GLU A 18 8.72 -19.01 4.56
C GLU A 18 7.30 -18.62 4.11
N VAL A 19 7.16 -17.51 3.37
CA VAL A 19 5.87 -17.10 2.81
C VAL A 19 5.35 -18.14 1.83
N GLN A 20 6.19 -18.67 0.94
CA GLN A 20 5.80 -19.71 -0.01
C GLN A 20 5.37 -21.00 0.70
N GLN A 21 6.10 -21.40 1.74
CA GLN A 21 5.77 -22.58 2.53
C GLN A 21 4.43 -22.38 3.25
N LEU A 22 4.20 -21.23 3.87
CA LEU A 22 2.93 -20.91 4.52
C LEU A 22 1.76 -20.91 3.53
N VAL A 23 1.96 -20.36 2.33
CA VAL A 23 0.95 -20.37 1.25
C VAL A 23 0.57 -21.80 0.86
N ALA A 24 1.55 -22.70 0.77
CA ALA A 24 1.33 -24.11 0.45
C ALA A 24 0.66 -24.87 1.61
N GLU A 25 1.14 -24.70 2.85
CA GLU A 25 0.59 -25.38 4.04
C GLU A 25 -0.86 -24.99 4.32
N LYS A 26 -1.22 -23.73 4.03
CA LYS A 26 -2.57 -23.20 4.26
C LYS A 26 -3.51 -23.39 3.07
N GLY A 27 -3.05 -23.93 1.94
CA GLY A 27 -3.85 -24.07 0.72
C GLY A 27 -4.39 -22.73 0.21
N ILE A 28 -3.69 -21.63 0.50
CA ILE A 28 -4.13 -20.26 0.18
C ILE A 28 -4.25 -20.11 -1.33
N LYS A 29 -3.35 -20.75 -2.09
CA LYS A 29 -3.34 -20.68 -3.55
C LYS A 29 -4.61 -21.28 -4.16
N GLU A 30 -5.02 -22.46 -3.72
CA GLU A 30 -6.24 -23.12 -4.19
C GLU A 30 -7.48 -22.29 -3.83
N GLN A 31 -7.52 -21.75 -2.60
CA GLN A 31 -8.62 -20.89 -2.16
C GLN A 31 -8.72 -19.61 -3.00
N VAL A 32 -7.60 -18.90 -3.19
CA VAL A 32 -7.56 -17.66 -3.99
C VAL A 32 -7.94 -17.93 -5.45
N LEU A 33 -7.45 -19.02 -6.05
CA LEU A 33 -7.83 -19.39 -7.42
C LEU A 33 -9.32 -19.69 -7.55
N LYS A 34 -9.91 -20.37 -6.55
CA LYS A 34 -11.33 -20.68 -6.52
C LYS A 34 -12.17 -19.40 -6.40
N GLU A 35 -11.82 -18.52 -5.45
CA GLU A 35 -12.50 -17.24 -5.26
C GLU A 35 -12.40 -16.37 -6.53
N ALA A 36 -11.22 -16.29 -7.14
CA ALA A 36 -11.02 -15.57 -8.40
C ALA A 36 -11.87 -16.16 -9.55
N GLN A 37 -11.97 -17.48 -9.64
CA GLN A 37 -12.79 -18.14 -10.66
C GLN A 37 -14.29 -17.89 -10.43
N GLU A 38 -14.76 -17.96 -9.19
CA GLU A 38 -16.15 -17.67 -8.83
C GLU A 38 -16.53 -16.22 -9.16
N LEU A 39 -15.67 -15.25 -8.81
CA LEU A 39 -15.85 -13.84 -9.15
C LEU A 39 -15.87 -13.61 -10.68
N ALA A 40 -14.93 -14.22 -11.41
CA ALA A 40 -14.87 -14.10 -12.87
C ALA A 40 -16.12 -14.68 -13.54
N GLN A 41 -16.63 -15.80 -13.04
CA GLN A 41 -17.87 -16.41 -13.55
C GLN A 41 -19.07 -15.52 -13.28
N GLN A 42 -19.20 -14.96 -12.08
CA GLN A 42 -20.29 -14.03 -11.74
C GLN A 42 -20.26 -12.80 -12.64
N GLN A 43 -19.09 -12.19 -12.84
CA GLN A 43 -18.93 -11.07 -13.77
C GLN A 43 -19.30 -11.45 -15.21
N ALA A 44 -18.83 -12.59 -15.72
CA ALA A 44 -19.15 -13.04 -17.06
C ALA A 44 -20.66 -13.30 -17.24
N MET A 45 -21.32 -13.90 -16.25
CA MET A 45 -22.77 -14.13 -16.27
C MET A 45 -23.55 -12.81 -16.30
N HIS A 46 -23.13 -11.81 -15.52
CA HIS A 46 -23.74 -10.49 -15.50
C HIS A 46 -23.59 -9.74 -16.83
N ILE A 47 -22.41 -9.84 -17.47
CA ILE A 47 -22.17 -9.29 -18.81
C ILE A 47 -23.08 -9.95 -19.86
N MET A 48 -23.25 -11.28 -19.80
CA MET A 48 -24.05 -12.03 -20.78
C MET A 48 -25.57 -11.93 -20.53
N ASN A 49 -25.98 -11.74 -19.27
CA ASN A 49 -27.37 -11.61 -18.86
C ASN A 49 -27.52 -10.52 -17.79
N PRO A 50 -27.97 -9.31 -18.17
CA PRO A 50 -28.14 -8.19 -17.24
C PRO A 50 -29.14 -8.44 -16.10
N ASN A 51 -29.97 -9.48 -16.19
CA ASN A 51 -30.90 -9.87 -15.12
C ASN A 51 -30.28 -10.81 -14.07
N SER A 52 -29.02 -11.20 -14.24
CA SER A 52 -28.31 -12.02 -13.24
C SER A 52 -27.75 -11.14 -12.10
N PRO A 53 -27.38 -11.73 -10.95
CA PRO A 53 -26.92 -10.96 -9.79
C PRO A 53 -25.75 -10.05 -10.13
N GLU A 54 -25.77 -8.83 -9.59
CA GLU A 54 -24.69 -7.87 -9.78
C GLU A 54 -23.41 -8.39 -9.08
N PRO A 55 -22.23 -8.24 -9.71
CA PRO A 55 -20.98 -8.63 -9.08
C PRO A 55 -20.74 -7.86 -7.78
N PRO A 56 -20.01 -8.45 -6.81
CA PRO A 56 -19.67 -7.74 -5.60
C PRO A 56 -18.80 -6.52 -5.90
N THR A 57 -19.12 -5.41 -5.25
CA THR A 57 -18.31 -4.18 -5.28
C THR A 57 -17.40 -4.14 -4.06
N PHE A 58 -16.18 -3.66 -4.28
CA PHE A 58 -15.22 -3.45 -3.20
C PHE A 58 -15.14 -1.95 -2.93
N PRO A 59 -15.40 -1.49 -1.69
CA PRO A 59 -15.31 -0.07 -1.37
C PRO A 59 -13.85 0.38 -1.50
N GLY A 60 -13.65 1.48 -2.22
CA GLY A 60 -12.36 2.16 -2.34
C GLY A 60 -12.31 3.46 -1.56
N LEU A 61 -11.14 4.07 -1.54
CA LEU A 61 -10.96 5.45 -1.07
C LEU A 61 -11.14 6.39 -2.27
N ASP A 62 -12.02 7.37 -2.13
CA ASP A 62 -12.15 8.46 -3.09
C ASP A 62 -11.09 9.52 -2.78
N LEU A 63 -9.98 9.51 -3.52
CA LEU A 63 -8.83 10.36 -3.26
C LEU A 63 -9.01 11.77 -3.85
N ASN A 64 -9.99 12.48 -3.32
CA ASN A 64 -10.19 13.91 -3.52
C ASN A 64 -9.05 14.72 -2.86
N ASP A 65 -8.86 15.99 -3.22
CA ASP A 65 -7.61 16.72 -2.97
C ASP A 65 -7.06 16.65 -1.51
N GLU A 66 -7.89 16.72 -0.48
CA GLU A 66 -7.44 16.63 0.93
C GLU A 66 -7.11 15.18 1.36
N ASP A 67 -8.01 14.22 1.10
CA ASP A 67 -7.82 12.80 1.42
C ASP A 67 -6.62 12.19 0.67
N ARG A 68 -6.28 12.77 -0.49
CA ARG A 68 -5.15 12.36 -1.30
C ARG A 68 -3.82 12.60 -0.60
N ASP A 69 -3.63 13.75 0.06
CA ASP A 69 -2.36 14.03 0.74
C ASP A 69 -2.21 13.15 1.99
N GLU A 70 -3.29 12.87 2.73
CA GLU A 70 -3.27 11.91 3.84
C GLU A 70 -2.88 10.50 3.37
N PHE A 71 -3.49 10.04 2.28
CA PHE A 71 -3.15 8.76 1.68
C PHE A 71 -1.68 8.69 1.26
N LEU A 72 -1.17 9.74 0.60
CA LEU A 72 0.22 9.81 0.15
C LEU A 72 1.21 9.89 1.33
N LEU A 73 0.85 10.54 2.45
CA LEU A 73 1.66 10.56 3.67
C LEU A 73 1.80 9.16 4.28
N VAL A 74 0.72 8.38 4.30
CA VAL A 74 0.76 6.97 4.76
C VAL A 74 1.58 6.12 3.79
N LEU A 75 1.38 6.27 2.48
CA LEU A 75 2.13 5.54 1.46
C LEU A 75 3.64 5.84 1.56
N ASP A 76 4.01 7.12 1.66
CA ASP A 76 5.39 7.58 1.89
C ASP A 76 5.99 6.96 3.16
N TYR A 77 5.21 6.89 4.24
CA TYR A 77 5.65 6.30 5.48
C TYR A 77 6.01 4.83 5.30
N LEU A 78 5.11 4.02 4.74
CA LEU A 78 5.31 2.59 4.53
C LEU A 78 6.53 2.33 3.63
N GLU A 79 6.70 3.13 2.57
CA GLU A 79 7.85 3.07 1.67
C GLU A 79 9.16 3.47 2.37
N SER A 80 9.13 4.56 3.15
CA SER A 80 10.31 5.12 3.83
C SER A 80 10.85 4.21 4.95
N ILE A 81 9.97 3.47 5.65
CA ILE A 81 10.40 2.50 6.66
C ILE A 81 10.82 1.14 6.07
N GLY A 82 10.73 0.97 4.75
CA GLY A 82 11.23 -0.19 4.02
C GLY A 82 10.27 -1.38 3.94
N LEU A 83 8.96 -1.17 4.10
CA LEU A 83 7.98 -2.22 3.89
C LEU A 83 7.83 -2.52 2.40
N LYS A 84 8.11 -3.76 2.00
CA LYS A 84 8.18 -4.14 0.57
C LYS A 84 6.83 -4.42 -0.08
N PHE A 85 5.89 -4.96 0.68
CA PHE A 85 4.60 -5.43 0.14
C PHE A 85 3.44 -4.54 0.57
N THR A 86 3.51 -4.00 1.79
CA THR A 86 2.44 -3.19 2.39
C THR A 86 2.04 -1.96 1.55
N PRO A 87 2.97 -1.18 0.95
CA PRO A 87 2.59 -0.08 0.05
C PRO A 87 1.77 -0.55 -1.15
N THR A 88 2.13 -1.70 -1.72
CA THR A 88 1.39 -2.29 -2.85
C THR A 88 0.02 -2.76 -2.40
N VAL A 89 -0.08 -3.48 -1.28
CA VAL A 89 -1.37 -3.93 -0.73
C VAL A 89 -2.29 -2.73 -0.47
N LEU A 90 -1.80 -1.67 0.17
CA LEU A 90 -2.58 -0.46 0.44
C LEU A 90 -3.16 0.15 -0.84
N ARG A 91 -2.39 0.23 -1.93
CA ARG A 91 -2.85 0.75 -3.23
C ARG A 91 -3.98 -0.08 -3.83
N TYR A 92 -3.87 -1.40 -3.78
CA TYR A 92 -4.92 -2.28 -4.30
C TYR A 92 -6.17 -2.30 -3.41
N GLU A 93 -6.02 -2.40 -2.09
CA GLU A 93 -7.14 -2.43 -1.17
C GLU A 93 -7.93 -1.12 -1.19
N SER A 94 -7.25 0.02 -1.38
CA SER A 94 -7.90 1.33 -1.52
C SER A 94 -8.51 1.58 -2.90
N GLN A 95 -8.43 0.63 -3.85
CA GLN A 95 -8.85 0.80 -5.25
C GLN A 95 -8.07 1.90 -6.02
N ASN A 96 -6.82 2.17 -5.62
CA ASN A 96 -5.96 3.18 -6.24
C ASN A 96 -4.60 2.57 -6.69
N PRO A 97 -4.58 1.59 -7.62
CA PRO A 97 -3.38 0.84 -7.97
C PRO A 97 -2.30 1.72 -8.66
N ASP A 98 -2.72 2.72 -9.42
CA ASP A 98 -1.83 3.55 -10.25
C ASP A 98 -1.22 4.73 -9.47
N ILE A 99 -1.65 4.95 -8.22
CA ILE A 99 -1.10 6.03 -7.43
C ILE A 99 0.34 5.72 -7.03
N SER A 100 1.17 6.75 -7.10
CA SER A 100 2.56 6.70 -6.68
C SER A 100 2.90 7.93 -5.87
N THR A 101 3.76 7.75 -4.88
CA THR A 101 4.26 8.84 -4.06
C THR A 101 5.23 9.68 -4.87
N ASN A 102 4.84 10.91 -5.23
CA ASN A 102 5.82 11.93 -5.61
C ASN A 102 6.21 12.72 -4.35
N ARG A 103 7.26 12.24 -3.68
CA ARG A 103 7.73 12.82 -2.42
C ARG A 103 8.12 14.29 -2.54
N GLU A 104 8.75 14.69 -3.64
CA GLU A 104 9.14 16.10 -3.86
C GLU A 104 7.93 17.02 -3.97
N ASP A 105 6.91 16.59 -4.71
CA ASP A 105 5.69 17.38 -4.87
C ASP A 105 4.88 17.43 -3.57
N LEU A 106 4.81 16.33 -2.81
CA LEU A 106 4.15 16.28 -1.51
C LEU A 106 4.86 17.20 -0.49
N CYS A 107 6.19 17.21 -0.48
CA CYS A 107 6.96 18.14 0.35
C CYS A 107 6.62 19.61 0.03
N LYS A 108 6.54 19.97 -1.25
CA LYS A 108 6.20 21.33 -1.68
C LYS A 108 4.78 21.72 -1.25
N ARG A 109 3.80 20.82 -1.39
CA ARG A 109 2.41 21.08 -0.99
C ARG A 109 2.26 21.29 0.52
N LEU A 110 2.95 20.46 1.31
CA LEU A 110 2.86 20.48 2.77
C LEU A 110 3.91 21.36 3.45
N ASN A 111 4.75 22.04 2.68
CA ASN A 111 5.88 22.84 3.17
C ASN A 111 6.85 22.06 4.09
N LEU A 112 7.09 20.79 3.75
CA LEU A 112 7.97 19.89 4.49
C LEU A 112 9.37 19.82 3.86
N ARG A 113 10.35 19.31 4.62
CA ARG A 113 11.73 19.15 4.14
C ARG A 113 11.89 17.92 3.26
N SER A 114 12.50 18.11 2.10
CA SER A 114 12.70 17.04 1.10
C SER A 114 14.08 16.37 1.12
N TYR A 115 15.05 16.93 1.86
CA TYR A 115 16.45 16.52 1.76
C TYR A 115 16.84 15.30 2.63
N ASP A 116 15.95 14.83 3.51
CA ASP A 116 16.20 13.66 4.35
C ASP A 116 15.18 12.53 4.16
N ARG A 117 15.51 11.38 4.75
CA ARG A 117 14.71 10.14 4.66
C ARG A 117 13.67 10.01 5.77
N THR A 118 13.47 11.04 6.61
CA THR A 118 12.44 10.96 7.64
C THR A 118 11.08 10.90 6.96
N PRO A 119 10.21 9.90 7.25
CA PRO A 119 8.87 9.85 6.69
C PRO A 119 8.13 11.19 6.83
N LEU A 120 7.45 11.63 5.77
CA LEU A 120 6.82 12.96 5.75
C LEU A 120 5.73 13.10 6.82
N LEU A 121 5.01 12.01 7.11
CA LEU A 121 4.03 11.98 8.18
C LEU A 121 4.65 12.28 9.56
N VAL A 122 5.86 11.76 9.81
CA VAL A 122 6.59 12.02 11.07
C VAL A 122 7.03 13.47 11.14
N GLN A 123 7.54 14.03 10.02
CA GLN A 123 7.91 15.44 9.96
C GLN A 123 6.72 16.37 10.26
N LEU A 124 5.56 16.06 9.68
CA LEU A 124 4.33 16.83 9.87
C LEU A 124 3.87 16.83 11.33
N ILE A 125 3.93 15.66 12.00
CA ILE A 125 3.61 15.53 13.42
C ILE A 125 4.59 16.34 14.27
N ASP A 126 5.89 16.25 14.00
CA ASP A 126 6.93 16.99 14.73
C ASP A 126 6.73 18.51 14.62
N GLU A 127 6.41 19.02 13.42
CA GLU A 127 6.13 20.44 13.21
C GLU A 127 4.88 20.89 13.97
N ARG A 128 3.82 20.06 13.96
CA ARG A 128 2.59 20.35 14.69
C ARG A 128 2.81 20.36 16.20
N LEU A 129 3.60 19.44 16.75
CA LEU A 129 3.93 19.41 18.18
C LEU A 129 4.71 20.65 18.60
N LYS A 130 5.72 21.06 17.83
CA LYS A 130 6.48 22.29 18.10
C LYS A 130 5.61 23.55 18.05
N ALA A 131 4.68 23.61 17.10
CA ALA A 131 3.75 24.72 16.99
C ALA A 131 2.79 24.80 18.20
N LEU A 132 2.38 23.65 18.76
CA LEU A 132 1.57 23.61 19.97
C LEU A 132 2.37 24.08 21.19
N GLU A 133 3.59 23.58 21.37
CA GLU A 133 4.49 23.97 22.47
C GLU A 133 4.89 25.46 22.43
N ALA A 134 5.00 26.06 21.24
CA ALA A 134 5.34 27.47 21.08
C ALA A 134 4.15 28.43 21.33
N ASN A 135 2.93 27.91 21.34
CA ASN A 135 1.70 28.68 21.60
C ASN A 135 1.20 28.53 23.06
N GLU A 136 1.90 27.76 23.90
CA GLU A 136 1.77 27.73 25.36
C GLU A 136 2.74 28.72 26.03
#